data_AF-G7YGT4-F1
#
_entry.id   AF-G7YGT4-F1
#
_cell.length_a   1.000
_cell.length_b   1.000
_cell.length_c   1.000
_cell.angle_alpha   90.00
_cell.angle_beta   90.00
_cell.angle_gamma   90.00
#
_symmetry.space_group_name_H-M   'P 1'
#
loop_
_entity.id
_entity.type
_entity.pdbx_description
1 polymer ?
#
loop_
_entity_poly.entity_id
_entity_poly.type
_entity_poly.pdbx_seq_one_letter_code
_entity_poly.pdbx_strand_id
1 'polypeptide(L)'
;MVVKLACADCSRLFPTKIGLSQHRRNAHPTQHNADKHSRVKHSGARWSQQESQSLLRLANNLYPSCEAQTALFARLEQYFPGRSAISIKTRLRVLNWQAQQDESSSGGPDQTIDQIAAYSSEADDYSIWFRQTMDCAVSLLESHTDSSLASVDLLAFARGLQSGIMTPEQVLSLLDLHASRTFPHTWKTVSRRRGQLAHRMPVNRKQIRRANYAAIQTPHHQRRKDAASAVLDGSWEDL
;
A
#
# COMPACT_ATOMS: atom_id res chain seq x y z
N MET A 1 4.23 -50.58 -11.01
CA MET A 1 4.50 -50.35 -9.58
C MET A 1 3.99 -48.96 -9.20
N VAL A 2 3.11 -48.84 -8.20
CA VAL A 2 2.65 -47.53 -7.70
C VAL A 2 3.69 -47.02 -6.70
N VAL A 3 4.36 -45.91 -7.02
CA VAL A 3 5.33 -45.28 -6.12
C VAL A 3 4.58 -44.76 -4.89
N LYS A 4 4.85 -45.35 -3.72
CA LYS A 4 4.31 -44.90 -2.43
C LYS A 4 5.22 -43.83 -1.83
N LEU A 5 4.62 -42.81 -1.24
CA LEU A 5 5.32 -41.70 -0.58
C LEU A 5 5.33 -41.94 0.93
N ALA A 6 6.52 -41.91 1.55
CA ALA A 6 6.66 -42.06 2.99
C ALA A 6 6.55 -40.72 3.72
N CYS A 7 5.91 -40.74 4.89
CA CYS A 7 6.01 -39.63 5.83
C CYS A 7 7.39 -39.58 6.47
N ALA A 8 8.05 -38.43 6.45
CA ALA A 8 9.36 -38.23 7.08
C ALA A 8 9.29 -38.34 8.62
N ASP A 9 8.13 -38.07 9.21
CA ASP A 9 7.95 -37.95 10.65
C ASP A 9 7.53 -39.29 11.31
N CYS A 10 6.90 -40.21 10.56
CA CYS A 10 6.42 -41.50 11.11
C CYS A 10 6.42 -42.68 10.12
N SER A 11 7.06 -42.53 8.96
CA SER A 11 7.27 -43.57 7.94
C SER A 11 6.01 -44.21 7.33
N ARG A 12 4.81 -43.72 7.64
CA ARG A 12 3.56 -44.19 7.01
C ARG A 12 3.58 -43.93 5.52
N LEU A 13 3.11 -44.91 4.75
CA LEU A 13 3.11 -44.88 3.29
C LEU A 13 1.77 -44.40 2.74
N PHE A 14 1.82 -43.46 1.80
CA PHE A 14 0.65 -42.89 1.15
C PHE A 14 0.74 -43.05 -0.36
N PRO A 15 -0.37 -43.39 -1.03
CA PRO A 15 -0.41 -43.51 -2.49
C PRO A 15 -0.39 -42.14 -3.20
N THR A 16 -0.67 -41.04 -2.50
CA THR A 16 -0.75 -39.69 -3.08
C THR A 16 -0.07 -38.64 -2.21
N LYS A 17 0.47 -37.57 -2.86
CA LYS A 17 1.03 -36.40 -2.17
C LYS A 17 -0.02 -35.69 -1.29
N ILE A 18 -1.29 -35.72 -1.73
CA ILE A 18 -2.41 -35.12 -0.99
C ILE A 18 -2.65 -35.89 0.31
N GLY A 19 -2.72 -37.23 0.25
CA GLY A 19 -2.88 -38.08 1.43
C GLY A 19 -1.73 -37.89 2.43
N LEU A 20 -0.49 -37.83 1.94
CA LEU A 20 0.67 -37.52 2.76
C LEU A 20 0.58 -36.14 3.42
N SER A 21 0.17 -35.10 2.67
CA SER A 21 0.03 -33.74 3.22
C SER A 21 -1.07 -33.67 4.28
N GLN A 22 -2.21 -34.32 4.05
CA GLN A 22 -3.32 -34.36 4.99
C GLN A 22 -2.93 -35.10 6.27
N HIS A 23 -2.23 -36.22 6.13
CA HIS A 23 -1.68 -36.95 7.27
C HIS A 23 -0.71 -36.08 8.09
N ARG A 24 0.26 -35.41 7.45
CA ARG A 24 1.20 -34.52 8.17
C ARG A 24 0.49 -33.40 8.91
N ARG A 25 -0.56 -32.80 8.33
CA ARG A 25 -1.35 -31.76 9.02
C ARG A 25 -2.01 -32.26 10.30
N ASN A 26 -2.53 -33.50 10.29
CA ASN A 26 -3.32 -34.03 11.39
C ASN A 26 -2.48 -34.75 12.45
N ALA A 27 -1.47 -35.53 12.03
CA ALA A 27 -0.65 -36.35 12.92
C ALA A 27 0.63 -35.63 13.38
N HIS A 28 1.13 -34.67 12.60
CA HIS A 28 2.38 -33.94 12.88
C HIS A 28 2.18 -32.42 12.76
N PRO A 29 1.18 -31.83 13.45
CA PRO A 29 0.84 -30.42 13.29
C PRO A 29 2.03 -29.49 13.58
N THR A 30 2.84 -29.80 14.60
CA THR A 30 4.01 -29.00 14.97
C THR A 30 5.07 -29.00 13.88
N GLN A 31 5.49 -30.18 13.39
CA GLN A 31 6.49 -30.32 12.33
C GLN A 31 5.97 -29.76 11.01
N HIS A 32 4.69 -30.00 10.69
CA HIS A 32 4.04 -29.43 9.51
C HIS A 32 4.06 -27.91 9.54
N ASN A 33 3.71 -27.30 10.69
CA ASN A 33 3.71 -25.86 10.84
C ASN A 33 5.13 -25.28 10.82
N ALA A 34 6.12 -25.94 11.42
CA ALA A 34 7.53 -25.51 11.36
C ALA A 34 8.08 -25.50 9.92
N ASP A 35 7.84 -26.58 9.16
CA ASP A 35 8.17 -26.66 7.72
C ASP A 35 7.39 -25.62 6.90
N LYS A 36 6.17 -25.26 7.32
CA LYS A 36 5.43 -24.18 6.69
C LYS A 36 6.03 -22.82 7.00
N HIS A 37 6.41 -22.56 8.26
CA HIS A 37 7.02 -21.32 8.72
C HIS A 37 8.36 -21.06 8.03
N SER A 38 9.20 -22.08 7.86
CA SER A 38 10.48 -21.93 7.13
C SER A 38 10.30 -21.58 5.65
N ARG A 39 9.17 -21.97 5.04
CA ARG A 39 8.81 -21.63 3.65
C ARG A 39 8.15 -20.27 3.51
N VAL A 40 7.65 -19.68 4.60
CA VAL A 40 7.12 -18.32 4.57
C VAL A 40 8.30 -17.37 4.42
N LYS A 41 8.50 -16.86 3.21
CA LYS A 41 9.38 -15.72 2.99
C LYS A 41 8.88 -14.58 3.88
N HIS A 42 9.75 -14.04 4.75
CA HIS A 42 9.44 -12.80 5.46
C HIS A 42 9.06 -11.75 4.42
N SER A 43 7.83 -11.28 4.45
CA SER A 43 7.38 -10.24 3.54
C SER A 43 8.04 -8.93 3.97
N GLY A 44 9.19 -8.62 3.38
CA GLY A 44 9.90 -7.34 3.57
C GLY A 44 9.07 -6.09 3.24
N ALA A 45 7.84 -6.27 2.75
CA ALA A 45 6.87 -5.23 2.47
C ALA A 45 6.02 -4.80 3.69
N ARG A 46 5.75 -5.68 4.67
CA ARG A 46 4.80 -5.37 5.75
C ARG A 46 5.50 -5.24 7.09
N TRP A 47 5.47 -4.04 7.65
CA TRP A 47 5.94 -3.77 9.01
C TRP A 47 4.83 -4.12 10.01
N SER A 48 5.12 -5.02 10.95
CA SER A 48 4.25 -5.24 12.10
C SER A 48 4.37 -4.07 13.09
N GLN A 49 3.37 -3.95 13.97
CA GLN A 49 3.37 -2.92 15.01
C GLN A 49 4.53 -3.12 16.01
N GLN A 50 4.85 -4.38 16.33
CA GLN A 50 5.98 -4.72 17.19
C GLN A 50 7.34 -4.37 16.54
N GLU A 51 7.51 -4.63 15.24
CA GLU A 51 8.71 -4.23 14.50
C GLU A 51 8.85 -2.70 14.47
N SER A 52 7.76 -1.96 14.21
CA SER A 52 7.75 -0.50 14.24
C SER A 52 8.16 0.07 15.61
N GLN A 53 7.62 -0.48 16.70
CA GLN A 53 7.97 -0.03 18.05
C GLN A 53 9.42 -0.36 18.41
N SER A 54 9.89 -1.54 18.02
CA SER A 54 11.29 -1.93 18.23
C SER A 54 12.24 -1.04 17.43
N LEU A 55 11.84 -0.66 16.21
CA LEU A 55 12.60 0.25 15.36
C LEU A 55 12.75 1.64 15.99
N LEU A 56 11.65 2.23 16.48
CA LEU A 56 11.69 3.55 17.14
C LEU A 56 12.60 3.55 18.38
N ARG A 57 12.45 2.53 19.22
CA ARG A 57 13.27 2.38 20.42
C ARG A 57 14.76 2.24 20.09
N LEU A 58 15.11 1.41 19.11
CA LEU A 58 16.50 1.25 18.69
C LEU A 58 17.05 2.52 18.03
N ALA A 59 16.24 3.22 17.23
CA ALA A 59 16.65 4.48 16.61
C ALA A 59 16.96 5.54 17.67
N ASN A 60 16.12 5.70 18.70
CA ASN A 60 16.37 6.61 19.82
C ASN A 60 17.63 6.25 20.61
N ASN A 61 17.87 4.96 20.84
CA ASN A 61 19.03 4.51 21.62
C ASN A 61 20.36 4.64 20.86
N LEU A 62 20.34 4.42 19.54
CA LEU A 62 21.55 4.39 18.73
C LEU A 62 21.91 5.76 18.17
N TYR A 63 20.93 6.64 17.95
CA TYR A 63 21.14 7.96 17.36
C TYR A 63 22.22 8.79 18.06
N PRO A 64 22.27 8.92 19.41
CA PRO A 64 23.29 9.71 20.10
C PRO A 64 24.72 9.20 19.88
N SER A 65 24.88 7.94 19.49
CA SER A 65 26.18 7.30 19.24
C SER A 65 26.60 7.30 17.77
N CYS A 66 25.80 7.89 16.88
CA CYS A 66 26.03 7.88 15.44
C CYS A 66 26.32 9.30 14.94
N GLU A 67 27.49 9.48 14.33
CA GLU A 67 27.90 10.77 13.74
C GLU A 67 27.05 11.17 12.50
N ALA A 68 26.41 10.20 11.84
CA ALA A 68 25.59 10.42 10.65
C ALA A 68 24.36 9.48 10.60
N GLN A 69 23.27 9.94 9.96
CA GLN A 69 22.06 9.13 9.76
C GLN A 69 22.32 7.86 8.94
N THR A 70 23.27 7.90 8.00
CA THR A 70 23.67 6.72 7.21
C THR A 70 24.28 5.62 8.08
N ALA A 71 25.11 6.01 9.06
CA ALA A 71 25.68 5.09 10.05
C ALA A 71 24.60 4.49 10.95
N LEU A 72 23.59 5.29 11.33
CA LEU A 72 22.43 4.80 12.08
C LEU A 72 21.66 3.72 11.29
N PHE A 73 21.33 3.97 10.02
CA PHE A 73 20.56 3.01 9.23
C PHE A 73 21.34 1.72 8.97
N ALA A 74 22.65 1.80 8.72
CA ALA A 74 23.51 0.63 8.58
C ALA A 74 23.57 -0.20 9.87
N ARG A 75 23.59 0.46 11.03
CA ARG A 75 23.56 -0.21 12.34
C ARG A 75 22.21 -0.83 12.64
N LEU A 76 21.11 -0.17 12.27
CA LEU A 76 19.76 -0.70 12.43
C LEU A 76 19.50 -1.92 11.53
N GLU A 77 20.06 -1.97 10.33
CA GLU A 77 19.95 -3.11 9.41
C GLU A 77 20.41 -4.44 10.05
N GLN A 78 21.41 -4.40 10.94
CA GLN A 78 21.88 -5.57 11.68
C GLN A 78 20.83 -6.18 12.62
N TYR A 79 19.87 -5.37 13.10
CA TYR A 79 18.80 -5.81 14.01
C TYR A 79 17.53 -6.27 13.30
N PHE A 80 17.40 -5.97 12.00
CA PHE A 80 16.19 -6.26 11.22
C PHE A 80 16.51 -7.13 9.99
N PRO A 81 16.64 -8.47 10.16
CA PRO A 81 16.98 -9.36 9.06
C PRO A 81 15.92 -9.27 7.94
N GLY A 82 16.38 -9.02 6.72
CA GLY A 82 15.50 -8.86 5.56
C GLY A 82 14.92 -7.44 5.36
N ARG A 83 15.38 -6.44 6.12
CA ARG A 83 15.09 -5.02 5.89
C ARG A 83 16.37 -4.29 5.49
N SER A 84 16.39 -3.69 4.31
CA SER A 84 17.51 -2.84 3.90
C SER A 84 17.50 -1.51 4.65
N ALA A 85 18.67 -0.86 4.77
CA ALA A 85 18.79 0.51 5.29
C ALA A 85 17.78 1.49 4.64
N ILE A 86 17.49 1.33 3.34
CA ILE A 86 16.49 2.14 2.61
C ILE A 86 15.07 1.86 3.13
N SER A 87 14.72 0.59 3.36
CA SER A 87 13.42 0.21 3.93
C SER A 87 13.23 0.78 5.34
N ILE A 88 14.30 0.75 6.14
CA ILE A 88 14.35 1.29 7.49
C ILE A 88 14.17 2.82 7.48
N LYS A 89 14.94 3.53 6.65
CA LYS A 89 14.82 4.99 6.46
C LYS A 89 13.40 5.39 6.08
N THR A 90 12.82 4.72 5.08
CA THR A 90 11.46 4.98 4.62
C THR A 90 10.45 4.73 5.74
N ARG A 91 10.63 3.68 6.54
CA ARG A 91 9.74 3.40 7.66
C ARG A 91 9.83 4.44 8.77
N LEU A 92 11.04 4.86 9.15
CA LEU A 92 11.25 5.90 10.15
C LEU A 92 10.59 7.21 9.73
N ARG A 93 10.65 7.56 8.44
CA ARG A 93 9.92 8.70 7.87
C ARG A 93 8.41 8.56 8.01
N VAL A 94 7.84 7.39 7.69
CA VAL A 94 6.40 7.11 7.87
C VAL A 94 5.98 7.19 9.35
N LEU A 95 6.88 6.86 10.27
CA LEU A 95 6.65 6.98 11.71
C LEU A 95 6.90 8.41 12.24
N ASN A 96 7.22 9.36 11.36
CA ASN A 96 7.61 10.73 11.69
C ASN A 96 8.70 10.80 12.78
N TRP A 97 9.64 9.85 12.73
CA TRP A 97 10.73 9.80 13.70
C TRP A 97 11.73 10.92 13.42
N GLN A 98 11.97 11.74 14.44
CA GLN A 98 12.94 12.84 14.41
C GLN A 98 13.98 12.58 15.49
N ALA A 99 15.23 12.73 15.10
CA ALA A 99 16.34 12.86 16.03
C ALA A 99 16.08 14.06 16.94
N GLN A 100 16.15 13.88 18.27
CA GLN A 100 16.00 15.01 19.17
C GLN A 100 17.03 16.09 18.80
N GLN A 101 16.55 17.28 18.44
CA GLN A 101 17.35 18.50 18.47
C GLN A 101 17.50 18.87 19.93
N ASP A 102 18.72 18.87 20.44
CA ASP A 102 19.03 19.47 21.73
C ASP A 102 18.80 20.98 21.63
N GLU A 103 17.65 21.43 22.10
CA GLU A 103 17.43 22.82 22.49
C GLU A 103 18.15 23.07 23.82
N SER A 104 19.34 23.67 23.73
CA SER A 104 19.94 24.43 24.83
C SER A 104 20.68 25.64 24.26
N SER A 105 19.93 26.75 24.24
CA SER A 105 20.31 28.15 24.10
C SER A 105 21.73 28.53 24.59
N SER A 106 22.48 29.30 23.78
CA SER A 106 23.07 30.59 24.18
C SER A 106 23.85 31.27 23.02
N GLY A 107 23.33 32.40 22.54
CA GLY A 107 24.10 33.60 22.15
C GLY A 107 25.05 33.57 20.93
N GLY A 108 24.62 34.20 19.83
CA GLY A 108 25.53 34.88 18.89
C GLY A 108 25.00 35.00 17.46
N PRO A 109 24.76 36.22 16.94
CA PRO A 109 24.56 36.42 15.51
C PRO A 109 25.88 36.85 14.88
N ASP A 110 26.61 35.96 14.22
CA ASP A 110 27.31 36.34 12.98
C ASP A 110 27.88 35.14 12.22
N GLN A 111 27.82 35.27 10.89
CA GLN A 111 28.58 34.53 9.87
C GLN A 111 28.40 33.00 9.82
N THR A 112 27.65 32.50 8.84
CA THR A 112 28.26 31.90 7.63
C THR A 112 27.21 31.81 6.52
N ILE A 113 27.25 32.80 5.63
CA ILE A 113 26.38 33.00 4.46
C ILE A 113 26.58 31.90 3.37
N ASP A 114 27.47 30.93 3.59
CA ASP A 114 27.81 29.91 2.58
C ASP A 114 27.11 28.55 2.75
N GLN A 115 26.24 28.36 3.76
CA GLN A 115 25.50 27.09 3.95
C GLN A 115 24.06 27.09 3.40
N ILE A 116 23.54 28.26 2.99
CA ILE A 116 22.15 28.40 2.54
C ILE A 116 21.95 27.88 1.10
N ALA A 117 23.00 27.82 0.28
CA ALA A 117 22.87 27.42 -1.12
C ALA A 117 22.57 25.92 -1.35
N ALA A 118 22.87 25.04 -0.39
CA ALA A 118 22.67 23.59 -0.57
C ALA A 118 21.35 23.08 0.01
N TYR A 119 20.76 23.77 0.99
CA TYR A 119 19.47 23.40 1.60
C TYR A 119 18.25 24.06 0.90
N SER A 120 18.50 25.06 0.04
CA SER A 120 17.44 25.74 -0.74
C SER A 120 16.88 24.88 -1.88
N SER A 121 17.64 23.91 -2.40
CA SER A 121 17.26 23.18 -3.63
C SER A 121 15.98 22.34 -3.50
N GLU A 122 15.72 21.67 -2.38
CA GLU A 122 14.50 20.82 -2.25
C GLU A 122 13.23 21.63 -1.91
N ALA A 123 13.38 22.73 -1.17
CA ALA A 123 12.27 23.65 -0.87
C ALA A 123 11.89 24.47 -2.12
N ASP A 124 12.90 24.93 -2.86
CA ASP A 124 12.71 25.61 -4.14
C ASP A 124 12.08 24.66 -5.17
N ASP A 125 12.49 23.39 -5.23
CA ASP A 125 11.88 22.39 -6.12
C ASP A 125 10.40 22.12 -5.79
N TYR A 126 10.04 22.03 -4.50
CA TYR A 126 8.63 21.87 -4.10
C TYR A 126 7.80 23.12 -4.42
N SER A 127 8.31 24.31 -4.11
CA SER A 127 7.63 25.58 -4.39
C SER A 127 7.47 25.83 -5.89
N ILE A 128 8.47 25.48 -6.70
CA ILE A 128 8.40 25.56 -8.17
C ILE A 128 7.37 24.55 -8.70
N TRP A 129 7.44 23.28 -8.29
CA TRP A 129 6.49 22.26 -8.70
C TRP A 129 5.06 22.62 -8.29
N PHE A 130 4.87 23.09 -7.06
CA PHE A 130 3.58 23.49 -6.54
C PHE A 130 3.00 24.64 -7.35
N ARG A 131 3.79 25.71 -7.58
CA ARG A 131 3.37 26.85 -8.40
C ARG A 131 2.98 26.42 -9.82
N GLN A 132 3.83 25.64 -10.49
CA GLN A 132 3.54 25.13 -11.84
C GLN A 132 2.27 24.27 -11.89
N THR A 133 2.10 23.39 -10.90
CA THR A 133 0.90 22.53 -10.80
C THR A 133 -0.36 23.37 -10.63
N MET A 134 -0.31 24.41 -9.79
CA MET A 134 -1.43 25.32 -9.58
C MET A 134 -1.73 26.17 -10.81
N ASP A 135 -0.71 26.71 -11.48
CA ASP A 135 -0.85 27.49 -12.71
C ASP A 135 -1.47 26.65 -13.83
N CYS A 136 -1.05 25.39 -13.97
CA CYS A 136 -1.65 24.44 -14.91
C CYS A 136 -3.10 24.12 -14.56
N ALA A 137 -3.41 23.87 -13.28
CA ALA A 137 -4.77 23.57 -12.83
C ALA A 137 -5.73 24.74 -13.11
N VAL A 138 -5.31 25.97 -12.78
CA VAL A 138 -6.08 27.20 -13.07
C VAL A 138 -6.29 27.35 -14.58
N SER A 139 -5.22 27.23 -15.38
CA SER A 139 -5.30 27.33 -16.85
C SER A 139 -6.29 26.33 -17.45
N LEU A 140 -6.23 25.07 -16.98
CA LEU A 140 -7.14 24.01 -17.44
C LEU A 140 -8.59 24.31 -17.07
N LEU A 141 -8.84 24.70 -15.82
CA LEU A 141 -10.19 25.01 -15.31
C LEU A 141 -10.79 26.28 -15.95
N GLU A 142 -9.96 27.25 -16.34
CA GLU A 142 -10.38 28.43 -17.09
C GLU A 142 -10.70 28.11 -18.55
N SER A 143 -9.89 27.26 -19.19
CA SER A 143 -10.09 26.86 -20.59
C SER A 143 -11.29 25.93 -20.80
N HIS A 144 -11.67 25.18 -19.77
CA HIS A 144 -12.72 24.18 -19.85
C HIS A 144 -13.66 24.26 -18.65
N THR A 145 -14.72 25.07 -18.78
CA THR A 145 -15.79 25.12 -17.79
C THR A 145 -16.79 23.98 -18.02
N ASP A 146 -16.82 23.01 -17.12
CA ASP A 146 -17.77 21.90 -17.14
C ASP A 146 -18.74 22.00 -15.95
N SER A 147 -20.01 22.26 -16.27
CA SER A 147 -21.10 22.36 -15.29
C SER A 147 -21.35 21.04 -14.56
N SER A 148 -21.07 19.89 -15.19
CA SER A 148 -21.24 18.57 -14.57
C SER A 148 -20.21 18.30 -13.48
N LEU A 149 -19.02 18.90 -13.61
CA LEU A 149 -17.94 18.83 -12.63
C LEU A 149 -17.95 19.99 -11.64
N ALA A 150 -18.94 20.89 -11.72
CA ALA A 150 -18.97 22.14 -10.96
C ALA A 150 -17.59 22.84 -10.98
N SER A 151 -16.98 22.94 -12.16
CA SER A 151 -15.58 23.38 -12.32
C SER A 151 -15.31 24.80 -11.80
N VAL A 152 -16.35 25.61 -11.63
CA VAL A 152 -16.30 26.95 -11.01
C VAL A 152 -15.84 26.87 -9.55
N ASP A 153 -16.32 25.88 -8.80
CA ASP A 153 -15.93 25.69 -7.39
C ASP A 153 -14.46 25.25 -7.30
N LEU A 154 -14.05 24.33 -8.18
CA LEU A 154 -12.66 23.87 -8.28
C LEU A 154 -11.69 25.02 -8.62
N LEU A 155 -12.11 25.91 -9.53
CA LEU A 155 -11.33 27.09 -9.89
C LEU A 155 -11.21 28.06 -8.71
N ALA A 156 -12.28 28.24 -7.93
CA ALA A 156 -12.25 29.07 -6.72
C ALA A 156 -11.29 28.50 -5.67
N PHE A 157 -11.26 27.17 -5.48
CA PHE A 157 -10.31 26.53 -4.59
C PHE A 157 -8.87 26.71 -5.06
N ALA A 158 -8.61 26.52 -6.36
CA ALA A 158 -7.28 26.67 -6.93
C ALA A 158 -6.74 28.10 -6.77
N ARG A 159 -7.56 29.11 -7.07
CA ARG A 159 -7.20 30.53 -6.87
C ARG A 159 -7.07 30.91 -5.40
N GLY A 160 -7.92 30.36 -4.54
CA GLY A 160 -7.83 30.55 -3.08
C GLY A 160 -6.53 30.01 -2.50
N LEU A 161 -6.07 28.87 -3.00
CA LEU A 161 -4.80 28.25 -2.62
C LEU A 161 -3.59 29.02 -3.18
N GLN A 162 -3.67 29.47 -4.43
CA GLN A 162 -2.61 30.25 -5.10
C GLN A 162 -2.41 31.64 -4.46
N SER A 163 -3.49 32.27 -4.01
CA SER A 163 -3.46 33.57 -3.32
C SER A 163 -3.12 33.47 -1.83
N GLY A 164 -2.99 32.25 -1.28
CA GLY A 164 -2.75 32.01 0.14
C GLY A 164 -3.92 32.37 1.07
N ILE A 165 -5.10 32.67 0.51
CA ILE A 165 -6.33 32.96 1.27
C ILE A 165 -6.86 31.68 1.93
N MET A 166 -6.69 30.54 1.27
CA MET A 166 -7.05 29.23 1.79
C MET A 166 -5.81 28.40 2.09
N THR A 167 -5.82 27.73 3.24
CA THR A 167 -4.78 26.76 3.61
C THR A 167 -4.96 25.44 2.85
N PRO A 168 -3.88 24.66 2.63
CA PRO A 168 -3.98 23.34 1.99
C PRO A 168 -4.99 22.42 2.66
N GLU A 169 -5.07 22.42 3.99
CA GLU A 169 -5.99 21.57 4.77
C GLU A 169 -7.46 21.95 4.54
N GLN A 170 -7.74 23.25 4.42
CA GLN A 170 -9.08 23.75 4.09
C GLN A 170 -9.47 23.34 2.67
N VAL A 171 -8.56 23.49 1.71
CA VAL A 171 -8.81 23.09 0.31
C VAL A 171 -9.04 21.60 0.20
N LEU A 172 -8.27 20.77 0.91
CA LEU A 172 -8.49 19.32 0.96
C LEU A 172 -9.91 18.97 1.47
N SER A 173 -10.34 19.60 2.56
CA SER A 173 -11.68 19.39 3.12
C SER A 173 -12.79 19.81 2.14
N LEU A 174 -12.58 20.91 1.40
CA LEU A 174 -13.50 21.41 0.39
C LEU A 174 -13.52 20.50 -0.86
N LEU A 175 -12.39 19.94 -1.26
CA LEU A 175 -12.29 18.98 -2.35
C LEU A 175 -13.02 17.67 -2.01
N ASP A 176 -12.90 17.17 -0.78
CA ASP A 176 -13.64 15.98 -0.33
C ASP A 176 -15.16 16.22 -0.34
N LEU A 177 -15.59 17.40 0.11
CA LEU A 177 -17.00 17.81 0.07
C LEU A 177 -17.50 17.96 -1.37
N HIS A 178 -16.72 18.59 -2.23
CA HIS A 178 -17.01 18.74 -3.65
C HIS A 178 -17.12 17.37 -4.33
N ALA A 179 -16.15 16.47 -4.11
CA ALA A 179 -16.17 15.12 -4.65
C ALA A 179 -17.41 14.33 -4.20
N SER A 180 -17.82 14.49 -2.94
CA SER A 180 -19.02 13.83 -2.40
C SER A 180 -20.33 14.33 -3.03
N ARG A 181 -20.36 15.59 -3.48
CA ARG A 181 -21.53 16.21 -4.15
C ARG A 181 -21.56 15.91 -5.65
N THR A 182 -20.42 16.03 -6.32
CA THR A 182 -20.29 15.92 -7.78
C THR A 182 -20.30 14.46 -8.22
N PHE A 183 -19.66 13.57 -7.45
CA PHE A 183 -19.64 12.14 -7.73
C PHE A 183 -20.56 11.44 -6.72
N PRO A 184 -21.78 11.03 -7.12
CA PRO A 184 -22.66 10.28 -6.23
C PRO A 184 -21.91 9.06 -5.71
N HIS A 185 -21.95 8.85 -4.40
CA HIS A 185 -21.22 7.84 -3.64
C HIS A 185 -21.53 6.40 -4.13
N THR A 186 -21.03 6.07 -5.30
CA THR A 186 -21.21 4.80 -6.04
C THR A 186 -19.88 4.10 -6.22
N TRP A 187 -18.76 4.82 -6.04
CA TRP A 187 -17.45 4.25 -5.86
C TRP A 187 -17.27 3.66 -4.46
N LYS A 188 -18.07 2.65 -4.15
CA LYS A 188 -17.48 1.50 -3.47
C LYS A 188 -16.52 0.92 -4.49
N THR A 189 -15.26 1.33 -4.42
CA THR A 189 -14.20 0.40 -4.75
C THR A 189 -14.44 -0.76 -3.81
N VAL A 190 -15.21 -1.75 -4.27
CA VAL A 190 -15.07 -3.09 -3.76
C VAL A 190 -13.59 -3.29 -3.94
N SER A 191 -12.84 -3.24 -2.84
CA SER A 191 -11.54 -3.86 -2.82
C SER A 191 -11.88 -5.33 -3.04
N ARG A 192 -12.12 -5.70 -4.30
CA ARG A 192 -11.75 -6.99 -4.80
C ARG A 192 -10.27 -6.92 -4.50
N ARG A 193 -9.90 -7.45 -3.33
CA ARG A 193 -8.65 -8.17 -3.22
C ARG A 193 -8.61 -8.90 -4.56
N ARG A 194 -7.74 -8.46 -5.46
CA ARG A 194 -7.14 -9.36 -6.41
C ARG A 194 -6.42 -10.36 -5.51
N GLY A 195 -7.18 -11.26 -4.89
CA GLY A 195 -6.70 -12.59 -4.60
C GLY A 195 -6.16 -12.99 -5.95
N GLN A 196 -4.87 -13.23 -5.99
CA GLN A 196 -4.13 -13.54 -7.19
C GLN A 196 -5.00 -14.46 -8.04
N LEU A 197 -5.68 -13.90 -9.04
CA LEU A 197 -6.10 -14.62 -10.23
C LEU A 197 -4.78 -14.85 -10.95
N ALA A 198 -3.94 -15.70 -10.34
CA ALA A 198 -2.94 -16.42 -11.05
C ALA A 198 -3.68 -16.99 -12.24
N HIS A 199 -3.26 -16.61 -13.44
CA HIS A 199 -3.69 -17.19 -14.70
C HIS A 199 -3.78 -18.71 -14.57
N ARG A 200 -4.97 -19.19 -14.22
CA ARG A 200 -5.43 -20.52 -14.53
C ARG A 200 -6.71 -20.28 -15.30
N MET A 201 -6.53 -19.83 -16.55
CA MET A 201 -7.57 -20.04 -17.53
C MET A 201 -7.91 -21.54 -17.48
N PRO A 202 -9.16 -21.92 -17.22
CA PRO A 202 -9.52 -23.32 -17.21
C PRO A 202 -9.35 -23.84 -18.64
N VAL A 203 -8.30 -24.61 -18.89
CA VAL A 203 -7.97 -25.14 -20.23
C VAL A 203 -9.07 -26.09 -20.75
N ASN A 204 -9.91 -26.61 -19.84
CA ASN A 204 -10.99 -27.54 -20.16
C ASN A 204 -12.35 -26.82 -20.22
N ARG A 205 -13.04 -26.93 -21.37
CA ARG A 205 -14.41 -26.41 -21.61
C ARG A 205 -15.40 -26.73 -20.48
N LYS A 206 -15.27 -27.90 -19.85
CA LYS A 206 -16.14 -28.31 -18.72
C LYS A 206 -15.90 -27.47 -17.45
N GLN A 207 -14.68 -27.01 -17.23
CA GLN A 207 -14.33 -26.18 -16.07
C GLN A 207 -14.78 -24.73 -16.29
N ILE A 208 -14.65 -24.20 -17.51
CA ILE A 208 -15.19 -22.89 -17.88
C ILE A 208 -16.70 -22.85 -17.62
N ARG A 209 -17.46 -23.82 -18.14
CA ARG A 209 -18.92 -23.90 -17.90
C ARG A 209 -19.30 -23.94 -16.42
N ARG A 210 -18.49 -24.60 -15.58
CA ARG A 210 -18.73 -24.66 -14.13
C ARG A 210 -18.44 -23.34 -13.43
N ALA A 211 -17.40 -22.61 -13.87
CA ALA A 211 -17.08 -21.29 -13.34
C ALA A 211 -18.17 -20.28 -13.71
N ASN A 212 -18.55 -20.21 -14.99
CA ASN A 212 -19.62 -19.34 -15.49
C ASN A 212 -20.96 -19.63 -14.78
N TYR A 213 -21.29 -20.91 -14.60
CA TYR A 213 -22.50 -21.29 -13.86
C TYR A 213 -22.45 -20.84 -12.40
N ALA A 214 -21.33 -21.05 -11.70
CA ALA A 214 -21.17 -20.61 -10.31
C ALA A 214 -21.21 -19.08 -10.16
N ALA A 215 -20.64 -18.35 -11.13
CA ALA A 215 -20.65 -16.90 -11.17
C ALA A 215 -22.06 -16.31 -11.26
N ILE A 216 -22.97 -16.97 -12.00
CA ILE A 216 -24.36 -16.55 -12.17
C ILE A 216 -25.30 -17.12 -11.12
N GLN A 217 -24.98 -18.28 -10.54
CA GLN A 217 -25.83 -18.94 -9.55
C GLN A 217 -26.00 -18.08 -8.28
N THR A 218 -24.93 -17.45 -7.79
CA THR A 218 -24.98 -16.58 -6.60
C THR A 218 -25.89 -15.35 -6.79
N PRO A 219 -25.71 -14.53 -7.86
CA PRO A 219 -26.61 -13.40 -8.12
C PRO A 219 -28.01 -13.86 -8.50
N HIS A 220 -28.21 -15.00 -9.16
CA HIS A 220 -29.56 -15.50 -9.44
C HIS A 220 -30.38 -15.76 -8.17
N HIS A 221 -29.76 -16.30 -7.12
CA HIS A 221 -30.45 -16.52 -5.84
C HIS A 221 -30.74 -15.23 -5.06
N GLN A 222 -29.87 -14.22 -5.17
CA GLN A 222 -29.97 -12.99 -4.39
C GLN A 222 -30.73 -11.88 -5.11
N ARG A 223 -30.51 -11.72 -6.42
CA ARG A 223 -30.96 -10.61 -7.28
C ARG A 223 -31.17 -11.09 -8.72
N ARG A 224 -32.34 -11.65 -8.99
CA ARG A 224 -32.68 -12.25 -10.31
C ARG A 224 -32.58 -11.28 -11.49
N LYS A 225 -32.88 -10.00 -11.29
CA LYS A 225 -32.82 -8.99 -12.36
C LYS A 225 -31.38 -8.74 -12.79
N ASP A 226 -30.45 -8.56 -11.85
CA ASP A 226 -29.03 -8.34 -12.12
C ASP A 226 -28.41 -9.57 -12.81
N ALA A 227 -28.80 -10.78 -12.40
CA ALA A 227 -28.38 -12.01 -13.07
C ALA A 227 -28.92 -12.09 -14.51
N ALA A 228 -30.16 -11.68 -14.75
CA ALA A 228 -30.73 -11.64 -16.09
C ALA A 228 -30.02 -10.60 -16.98
N SER A 229 -29.75 -9.40 -16.45
CA SER A 229 -28.96 -8.38 -17.15
C SER A 229 -27.57 -8.89 -17.51
N ALA A 230 -26.87 -9.51 -16.57
CA ALA A 230 -25.54 -10.07 -16.79
C ALA A 230 -25.49 -11.18 -17.86
N VAL A 231 -26.59 -11.93 -18.02
CA VAL A 231 -26.71 -12.94 -19.08
C VAL A 231 -26.96 -12.30 -20.44
N LEU A 232 -27.79 -11.25 -20.48
CA LEU A 232 -28.17 -10.55 -21.71
C LEU A 232 -27.03 -9.67 -22.26
N ASP A 233 -26.23 -9.07 -21.39
CA ASP A 233 -25.10 -8.21 -21.77
C ASP A 233 -23.79 -8.96 -22.03
N GLY A 234 -23.77 -10.28 -21.80
CA GLY A 234 -22.61 -11.14 -22.03
C GLY A 234 -21.51 -11.06 -20.96
N SER A 235 -21.68 -10.24 -19.91
CA SER A 235 -20.67 -10.06 -18.86
C SER A 235 -20.41 -11.31 -18.01
N TRP A 236 -21.24 -12.35 -18.16
CA TRP A 236 -21.11 -13.65 -17.52
C TRP A 236 -20.05 -14.57 -18.16
N GLU A 237 -19.60 -14.28 -19.38
CA GLU A 237 -18.64 -15.13 -20.11
C GLU A 237 -17.17 -14.88 -19.69
N ASP A 238 -16.86 -13.70 -19.14
CA ASP A 238 -15.50 -13.21 -18.83
C ASP A 238 -15.09 -13.33 -17.34
N LEU A 239 -15.83 -14.09 -16.53
CA LEU A 239 -15.58 -14.30 -15.09
C LEU A 239 -14.99 -15.68 -14.76
#